data_AF-A0A1F9TW69-F1
#
_entry.id   AF-A0A1F9TW69-F1
#
_cell.length_a   1.000
_cell.length_b   1.000
_cell.length_c   1.000
_cell.angle_alpha   90.00
_cell.angle_beta   90.00
_cell.angle_gamma   90.00
#
_symmetry.space_group_name_H-M   'P 1'
#
loop_
_entity.id
_entity.type
_entity.pdbx_description
1 polymer ?
#
loop_
_entity_poly.entity_id
_entity_poly.type
_entity_poly.pdbx_seq_one_letter_code
_entity_poly.pdbx_strand_id
1 'polypeptide(L)'
;MTMIKKFWNELLGFFSDDADPDEPVYDPLHFAGMIVTVVFAIGLLFWLLWTLLVYEGGLFGKIVPALRVLFTDKTLEDFGWVGAPYEMGIFSGYAANLIALALALALVFGIWRLFL
;
A
#
# COMPACT_ATOMS: atom_id res chain seq x y z
N MET A 1 46.46 4.22 -20.91
CA MET A 1 45.34 3.35 -21.33
C MET A 1 44.06 4.13 -21.10
N THR A 2 43.30 4.46 -22.15
CA THR A 2 42.21 5.44 -22.12
C THR A 2 41.11 5.04 -21.13
N MET A 3 40.59 6.00 -20.35
CA MET A 3 39.51 5.81 -19.36
C MET A 3 38.30 5.07 -19.95
N ILE A 4 38.02 5.34 -21.23
CA ILE A 4 37.00 4.67 -22.04
C ILE A 4 37.23 3.16 -22.12
N LYS A 5 38.47 2.69 -22.33
CA LYS A 5 38.77 1.25 -22.37
C LYS A 5 38.59 0.58 -21.01
N LYS A 6 38.86 1.30 -19.92
CA LYS A 6 38.63 0.79 -18.55
C LYS A 6 37.13 0.63 -18.27
N PHE A 7 36.35 1.66 -18.59
CA PHE A 7 34.88 1.61 -18.50
C PHE A 7 34.28 0.49 -19.36
N TRP A 8 34.73 0.35 -20.61
CA TRP A 8 34.27 -0.73 -21.48
C TRP A 8 34.65 -2.12 -20.97
N ASN A 9 35.84 -2.29 -20.40
CA ASN A 9 36.25 -3.57 -19.82
C ASN A 9 35.49 -3.89 -18.53
N GLU A 10 35.18 -2.91 -17.68
CA GLU A 10 34.35 -3.11 -16.48
C GLU A 10 32.89 -3.41 -16.85
N LEU A 11 32.35 -2.73 -17.87
CA LEU A 11 31.02 -3.01 -18.41
C LEU A 11 30.96 -4.42 -19.00
N LEU A 12 31.95 -4.81 -19.82
CA LEU A 12 32.01 -6.14 -20.42
C LEU A 12 32.30 -7.24 -19.37
N GLY A 13 33.04 -6.94 -18.30
CA GLY A 13 33.26 -7.83 -17.16
C GLY A 13 32.02 -8.03 -16.29
N PHE A 14 31.11 -7.05 -16.24
CA PHE A 14 29.80 -7.24 -15.62
C PHE A 14 28.90 -8.23 -16.39
N PHE A 15 29.20 -8.46 -17.68
CA PHE A 15 28.51 -9.43 -18.54
C PHE A 15 29.37 -10.67 -18.86
N SER A 16 30.55 -10.83 -18.24
CA SER A 16 31.38 -12.01 -18.48
C SER A 16 30.86 -13.18 -17.65
N ASP A 17 30.50 -14.27 -18.33
CA ASP A 17 30.12 -15.60 -17.77
C ASP A 17 31.32 -16.33 -17.11
N ASP A 18 32.23 -15.61 -16.45
CA ASP A 18 33.24 -16.27 -15.61
C ASP A 18 32.48 -16.87 -14.41
N ALA A 19 32.24 -18.18 -14.47
CA ALA A 19 31.49 -18.92 -13.47
C ALA A 19 32.24 -18.93 -12.12
N ASP A 20 32.04 -17.87 -11.33
CA ASP A 20 32.40 -17.87 -9.92
C ASP A 20 31.43 -18.82 -9.18
N PRO A 21 31.91 -19.93 -8.59
CA PRO A 21 31.05 -20.88 -7.88
C PRO A 21 30.38 -20.28 -6.63
N ASP A 22 30.85 -19.13 -6.15
CA ASP A 22 30.26 -18.39 -5.04
C ASP A 22 29.31 -17.26 -5.51
N GLU A 23 29.14 -17.05 -6.82
CA GLU A 23 28.18 -16.08 -7.32
C GLU A 23 26.74 -16.55 -7.06
N PRO A 24 25.86 -15.66 -6.55
CA PRO A 24 24.45 -15.97 -6.43
C PRO A 24 23.90 -16.29 -7.82
N VAL A 25 23.43 -17.52 -8.02
CA VAL A 25 22.82 -17.95 -9.29
C VAL A 25 21.66 -17.01 -9.61
N TYR A 26 21.84 -16.19 -10.64
CA TYR A 26 20.79 -15.33 -11.15
C TYR A 26 19.72 -16.22 -11.78
N ASP A 27 18.58 -16.36 -11.10
CA ASP A 27 17.37 -16.97 -11.66
C ASP A 27 16.48 -15.85 -12.22
N PRO A 28 16.37 -15.70 -13.55
CA PRO A 28 15.53 -14.68 -14.17
C PRO A 28 14.06 -14.76 -13.75
N LEU A 29 13.56 -15.97 -13.46
CA LEU A 29 12.18 -16.16 -13.00
C LEU A 29 12.00 -15.62 -11.58
N HIS A 30 12.97 -15.88 -10.71
CA HIS A 30 12.97 -15.32 -9.36
C HIS A 30 13.04 -13.79 -9.40
N PHE A 31 13.92 -13.21 -10.21
CA PHE A 31 14.04 -11.77 -10.38
C PHE A 31 12.74 -11.13 -10.90
N ALA A 32 12.15 -11.69 -11.97
CA ALA A 32 10.88 -11.22 -12.49
C ALA A 32 9.73 -11.35 -11.46
N GLY A 33 9.69 -12.47 -10.73
CA GLY A 33 8.71 -12.71 -9.67
C GLY A 33 8.82 -11.69 -8.54
N MET A 34 10.04 -11.32 -8.15
CA MET A 34 10.28 -10.27 -7.15
C MET A 34 9.77 -8.90 -7.62
N ILE A 35 10.04 -8.51 -8.87
CA ILE A 35 9.53 -7.25 -9.43
C ILE A 35 7.99 -7.21 -9.40
N VAL A 36 7.35 -8.28 -9.89
CA VAL A 36 5.89 -8.37 -9.92
C VAL A 36 5.31 -8.29 -8.51
N THR A 37 5.91 -9.01 -7.55
CA THR A 37 5.50 -9.02 -6.15
C THR A 37 5.60 -7.63 -5.53
N VAL A 38 6.71 -6.92 -5.75
CA VAL A 38 6.94 -5.56 -5.23
C VAL A 38 5.94 -4.58 -5.82
N VAL A 39 5.75 -4.58 -7.14
CA VAL A 39 4.78 -3.68 -7.80
C VAL A 39 3.37 -3.95 -7.32
N PHE A 40 2.99 -5.22 -7.20
CA PHE A 40 1.69 -5.62 -6.66
C PHE A 40 1.51 -5.15 -5.21
N ALA A 41 2.51 -5.34 -4.35
CA ALA A 41 2.48 -4.90 -2.97
C ALA A 41 2.34 -3.37 -2.85
N ILE A 42 3.07 -2.60 -3.66
CA ILE A 42 2.95 -1.15 -3.73
C ILE A 42 1.54 -0.74 -4.17
N GLY A 43 1.00 -1.38 -5.20
CA GLY A 43 -0.35 -1.11 -5.69
C GLY A 43 -1.42 -1.39 -4.63
N LEU A 44 -1.29 -2.54 -3.94
CA LEU A 44 -2.18 -2.91 -2.84
C LEU A 44 -2.12 -1.88 -1.72
N LEU A 45 -0.92 -1.51 -1.27
CA LEU A 45 -0.72 -0.49 -0.24
C LEU A 45 -1.29 0.87 -0.65
N PHE A 46 -1.05 1.29 -1.89
CA PHE A 46 -1.58 2.53 -2.43
C PHE A 46 -3.10 2.57 -2.35
N TRP A 47 -3.78 1.56 -2.91
CA TRP A 47 -5.24 1.53 -2.92
C TRP A 47 -5.82 1.44 -1.51
N LEU A 48 -5.21 0.64 -0.65
CA LEU A 48 -5.67 0.43 0.71
C LEU A 48 -5.53 1.72 1.55
N LEU A 49 -4.39 2.41 1.46
CA LEU A 49 -4.17 3.69 2.14
C LEU A 49 -5.01 4.81 1.51
N TRP A 50 -5.13 4.86 0.19
CA TRP A 50 -5.95 5.86 -0.49
C TRP A 50 -7.43 5.71 -0.11
N THR A 51 -7.95 4.48 -0.09
CA THR A 51 -9.31 4.20 0.38
C THR A 51 -9.47 4.56 1.85
N LEU A 52 -8.47 4.30 2.70
CA LEU A 52 -8.55 4.63 4.11
C LEU A 52 -8.50 6.14 4.39
N LEU A 53 -7.65 6.87 3.67
CA LEU A 53 -7.25 8.25 4.00
C LEU A 53 -7.91 9.32 3.12
N VAL A 54 -8.27 9.00 1.89
CA VAL A 54 -8.68 9.99 0.87
C VAL A 54 -10.08 9.73 0.34
N TYR A 55 -10.43 8.48 0.03
CA TYR A 55 -11.72 8.12 -0.56
C TYR A 55 -12.91 8.64 0.27
N GLU A 56 -13.79 9.42 -0.38
CA GLU A 56 -14.97 10.03 0.24
C GLU A 56 -14.64 10.84 1.52
N GLY A 57 -13.51 11.57 1.50
CA GLY A 57 -13.04 12.36 2.64
C GLY A 57 -12.27 11.57 3.71
N GLY A 58 -12.03 10.27 3.46
CA GLY A 58 -11.24 9.39 4.31
C GLY A 58 -11.89 9.08 5.66
N LEU A 59 -11.24 8.22 6.43
CA LEU A 59 -11.71 7.83 7.76
C LEU A 59 -11.55 8.97 8.77
N PHE A 60 -10.45 9.72 8.70
CA PHE A 60 -10.16 10.78 9.67
C PHE A 60 -11.21 11.90 9.65
N GLY A 61 -11.75 12.26 8.48
CA GLY A 61 -12.83 13.22 8.35
C GLY A 61 -14.13 12.80 9.05
N LYS A 62 -14.28 11.51 9.35
CA LYS A 62 -15.49 10.92 9.95
C LYS A 62 -15.39 10.74 11.46
N ILE A 63 -14.19 10.81 12.04
CA ILE A 63 -13.97 10.54 13.47
C ILE A 63 -14.70 11.56 14.35
N VAL A 64 -14.47 12.86 14.14
CA VAL A 64 -15.08 13.90 14.98
C VAL A 64 -16.61 13.91 14.86
N PRO A 65 -17.21 13.84 13.66
CA PRO A 65 -18.66 13.63 13.51
C PRO A 65 -19.17 12.39 14.24
N ALA A 66 -18.51 11.23 14.10
CA ALA A 66 -18.90 10.01 14.79
C ALA A 66 -18.87 10.17 16.31
N LEU A 67 -17.82 10.80 16.86
CA LEU A 67 -17.72 11.07 18.30
C LEU A 67 -18.82 12.03 18.78
N ARG A 68 -19.20 13.04 17.99
CA ARG A 68 -20.31 13.92 18.34
C ARG A 68 -21.64 13.16 18.38
N VAL A 69 -21.88 12.28 17.41
CA VAL A 69 -23.09 11.44 17.43
C VAL A 69 -23.12 10.50 18.64
N LEU A 70 -21.96 9.98 19.07
CA LEU A 70 -21.89 9.03 20.19
C LEU A 70 -21.96 9.70 21.57
N PHE A 71 -21.39 10.89 21.72
CA PHE A 71 -21.20 11.54 23.03
C PHE A 71 -22.01 12.82 23.24
N THR A 72 -22.72 13.31 22.21
CA THR A 72 -23.59 14.49 22.31
C THR A 72 -25.00 14.18 21.83
N ASP A 73 -25.85 15.21 21.82
CA ASP A 73 -27.23 15.19 21.30
C ASP A 73 -27.31 15.23 19.76
N LYS A 74 -26.18 15.12 19.06
CA LYS A 74 -26.13 15.17 17.60
C LYS A 74 -26.53 13.84 17.00
N THR A 75 -27.23 13.90 15.89
CA THR A 75 -27.70 12.73 15.12
C THR A 75 -26.89 12.59 13.84
N LEU A 76 -27.05 11.46 13.14
CA LEU A 76 -26.43 11.28 11.82
C LEU A 76 -26.99 12.29 10.80
N GLU A 77 -28.27 12.64 10.92
CA GLU A 77 -28.95 13.62 10.05
C GLU A 77 -28.32 15.02 10.14
N ASP A 78 -27.83 15.42 11.32
CA ASP A 78 -27.09 16.69 11.51
C ASP A 78 -25.80 16.76 10.65
N PHE A 79 -25.29 15.63 10.17
CA PHE A 79 -24.12 15.52 9.31
C PHE A 79 -24.47 15.14 7.86
N GLY A 80 -25.74 15.30 7.48
CA GLY A 80 -26.24 15.08 6.12
C GLY A 80 -26.54 13.62 5.78
N TRP A 81 -26.66 12.74 6.78
CA TRP A 81 -27.10 11.37 6.56
C TRP A 81 -28.63 11.35 6.43
N VAL A 82 -29.14 11.12 5.22
CA VAL A 82 -30.58 11.01 4.95
C VAL A 82 -30.98 9.55 4.69
N GLY A 83 -30.08 8.77 4.09
CA GLY A 83 -30.33 7.37 3.78
C GLY A 83 -29.07 6.61 3.38
N ALA A 84 -29.17 5.28 3.40
CA ALA A 84 -28.16 4.39 2.83
C ALA A 84 -28.78 3.59 1.66
N PRO A 85 -28.04 3.36 0.56
CA PRO A 85 -26.63 3.70 0.35
C PRO A 85 -26.40 5.06 -0.33
N TYR A 86 -27.47 5.71 -0.80
CA TYR A 86 -27.42 7.00 -1.47
C TYR A 86 -27.74 8.10 -0.44
N GLU A 87 -26.86 9.09 -0.30
CA GLU A 87 -26.97 10.24 0.64
C GLU A 87 -26.62 9.97 2.12
N MET A 88 -25.40 9.47 2.35
CA MET A 88 -24.81 9.28 3.69
C MET A 88 -24.06 10.51 4.24
N GLY A 89 -24.11 11.65 3.54
CA GLY A 89 -23.45 12.89 3.94
C GLY A 89 -21.94 12.73 4.16
N ILE A 90 -21.44 13.28 5.28
CA ILE A 90 -20.01 13.20 5.66
C ILE A 90 -19.54 11.74 5.85
N PHE A 91 -20.44 10.81 6.11
CA PHE A 91 -20.11 9.39 6.29
C PHE A 91 -20.13 8.60 4.97
N SER A 92 -20.22 9.27 3.82
CA SER A 92 -20.06 8.60 2.53
C SER A 92 -18.79 7.75 2.49
N GLY A 93 -18.91 6.52 1.95
CA GLY A 93 -17.78 5.59 1.88
C GLY A 93 -17.28 5.02 3.21
N TYR A 94 -17.97 5.21 4.35
CA TYR A 94 -17.50 4.71 5.65
C TYR A 94 -17.23 3.20 5.65
N ALA A 95 -18.07 2.40 4.99
CA ALA A 95 -17.89 0.95 4.90
C ALA A 95 -16.57 0.59 4.19
N ALA A 96 -16.25 1.28 3.09
CA ALA A 96 -14.99 1.08 2.38
C ALA A 96 -13.80 1.51 3.25
N ASN A 97 -13.90 2.65 3.96
CA ASN A 97 -12.84 3.09 4.87
C ASN A 97 -12.61 2.08 6.01
N LEU A 98 -13.68 1.51 6.59
CA LEU A 98 -13.60 0.52 7.67
C LEU A 98 -13.00 -0.82 7.18
N ILE A 99 -13.40 -1.29 6.00
CA ILE A 99 -12.81 -2.49 5.39
C ILE A 99 -11.33 -2.25 5.10
N ALA A 100 -10.97 -1.10 4.54
CA ALA A 100 -9.58 -0.73 4.29
C ALA A 100 -8.77 -0.68 5.60
N LEU A 101 -9.33 -0.16 6.69
CA LEU A 101 -8.69 -0.18 8.01
C LEU A 101 -8.45 -1.61 8.50
N ALA A 102 -9.46 -2.48 8.42
CA ALA A 102 -9.35 -3.87 8.85
C ALA A 102 -8.27 -4.62 8.06
N LEU A 103 -8.23 -4.44 6.74
CA LEU A 103 -7.19 -5.02 5.88
C LEU A 103 -5.81 -4.42 6.17
N ALA A 104 -5.71 -3.12 6.47
CA ALA A 104 -4.47 -2.47 6.89
C ALA A 104 -3.90 -3.13 8.14
N LEU A 105 -4.74 -3.28 9.17
CA LEU A 105 -4.38 -3.89 10.44
C LEU A 105 -4.00 -5.36 10.26
N ALA A 106 -4.74 -6.11 9.43
CA ALA A 106 -4.41 -7.48 9.10
C ALA A 106 -3.06 -7.61 8.40
N LEU A 107 -2.74 -6.71 7.46
CA LEU A 107 -1.45 -6.66 6.78
C LEU A 107 -0.31 -6.35 7.75
N VAL A 108 -0.46 -5.31 8.59
CA VAL A 108 0.52 -4.94 9.61
C VAL A 108 0.73 -6.09 10.59
N PHE A 109 -0.34 -6.72 11.07
CA PHE A 109 -0.27 -7.85 11.98
C PHE A 109 0.38 -9.08 11.33
N GLY A 110 0.04 -9.37 10.08
CA GLY A 110 0.63 -10.48 9.32
C GLY A 110 2.14 -10.29 9.13
N ILE A 111 2.57 -9.09 8.73
CA ILE A 111 4.00 -8.74 8.63
C ILE A 111 4.65 -8.86 10.01
N TRP A 112 4.05 -8.26 11.04
CA TRP A 112 4.59 -8.29 12.39
C TRP A 112 4.83 -9.72 12.88
N ARG A 113 3.90 -10.65 12.60
CA ARG A 113 4.02 -12.05 12.98
C ARG A 113 5.08 -12.83 12.19
N LEU A 114 5.45 -12.38 11.00
CA LEU A 114 6.52 -12.99 10.22
C LEU A 114 7.91 -12.59 10.74
N PHE A 115 8.04 -11.39 11.32
CA PHE A 115 9.31 -10.84 11.78
C PHE A 115 9.55 -10.94 13.30
N LEU A 116 8.51 -11.21 14.11
CA LEU A 116 8.60 -11.56 15.54
C LEU A 116 8.15 -13.00 15.81
#